data_AF-A0A814UXE3-F1
#
_entry.id   AF-A0A814UXE3-F1
#
_cell.length_a   1.000
_cell.length_b   1.000
_cell.length_c   1.000
_cell.angle_alpha   90.00
_cell.angle_beta   90.00
_cell.angle_gamma   90.00
#
_symmetry.space_group_name_H-M   'P 1'
#
loop_
_entity.id
_entity.type
_entity.pdbx_description
1 polymer ?
#
loop_
_entity_poly.entity_id
_entity_poly.type
_entity_poly.pdbx_seq_one_letter_code
_entity_poly.pdbx_strand_id
1 'polypeptide(L)'
;MNGQTFLVKLDDEEKIIKSKAETYNEYINANDNRLTEEVRTDINAVIGEVNLLLRGKLKQFRGLCQANVTKSTDGEPIPLDSDLEGFWDITYPLIDKVKEKFTKLDARQAKQWAPIEEYDPNDINNRPRIIDDRLKQLQPQQNKSSKIPIPKAANDDLKKLIQERRKAAANSTNQNHDIEIFVAPK
;
A
#
# COMPACT_ATOMS: atom_id res chain seq x y z
N MET A 1 -10.95 6.20 -21.60
CA MET A 1 -9.93 7.28 -21.74
C MET A 1 -8.62 6.63 -22.14
N ASN A 2 -7.81 7.25 -23.01
CA ASN A 2 -6.52 6.69 -23.42
C ASN A 2 -5.35 7.24 -22.56
N GLY A 3 -4.15 6.68 -22.73
CA GLY A 3 -2.96 7.07 -21.97
C GLY A 3 -2.63 8.56 -22.04
N GLN A 4 -2.80 9.20 -23.20
CA GLN A 4 -2.55 10.65 -23.34
C GLN A 4 -3.51 11.47 -22.46
N THR A 5 -4.78 11.07 -22.39
CA THR A 5 -5.78 11.76 -21.55
C THR A 5 -5.42 11.63 -20.07
N PHE A 6 -4.98 10.44 -19.64
CA PHE A 6 -4.57 10.22 -18.26
C PHE A 6 -3.28 10.94 -17.90
N LEU A 7 -2.32 11.09 -18.82
CA LEU A 7 -1.10 11.87 -18.57
C LEU A 7 -1.43 13.33 -18.25
N VAL A 8 -2.33 13.96 -18.99
CA VAL A 8 -2.75 15.35 -18.72
C VAL A 8 -3.40 15.45 -17.33
N LYS A 9 -4.34 14.56 -17.01
CA LYS A 9 -4.97 14.54 -15.68
C LYS A 9 -3.96 14.30 -14.56
N LEU A 10 -3.00 13.39 -14.79
CA LEU A 10 -1.95 13.09 -13.82
C LEU A 10 -1.03 14.29 -13.60
N ASP A 11 -0.63 15.00 -14.67
CA ASP A 11 0.19 16.20 -14.58
C ASP A 11 -0.50 17.31 -13.76
N ASP A 12 -1.79 17.53 -13.99
CA ASP A 12 -2.59 18.50 -13.23
C ASP A 12 -2.64 18.14 -11.73
N GLU A 13 -2.91 16.86 -11.44
CA GLU A 13 -2.98 16.37 -10.07
C GLU A 13 -1.64 16.40 -9.34
N GLU A 14 -0.56 15.95 -9.99
CA GLU A 14 0.82 16.02 -9.47
C GLU A 14 1.21 17.48 -9.17
N LYS A 15 0.88 18.41 -10.07
CA LYS A 15 1.16 19.84 -9.88
C LYS A 15 0.45 20.40 -8.65
N ILE A 16 -0.83 20.07 -8.46
CA ILE A 16 -1.61 20.54 -7.31
C ILE A 16 -0.98 20.06 -5.99
N ILE A 17 -0.77 18.76 -5.83
CA ILE A 17 -0.26 18.21 -4.57
C ILE A 17 1.20 18.62 -4.31
N LYS A 18 2.02 18.73 -5.35
CA LYS A 18 3.41 19.16 -5.25
C LYS A 18 3.51 20.63 -4.85
N SER A 19 2.77 21.51 -5.52
CA SER A 19 2.76 22.94 -5.20
C SER A 19 2.29 23.19 -3.77
N LYS A 20 1.27 22.45 -3.30
CA LYS A 20 0.79 22.55 -1.93
C LYS A 20 1.82 22.07 -0.91
N ALA A 21 2.52 20.97 -1.19
CA ALA A 21 3.61 20.48 -0.35
C ALA A 21 4.77 21.51 -0.25
N GLU A 22 5.15 22.13 -1.37
CA GLU A 22 6.17 23.18 -1.43
C GLU A 22 5.77 24.40 -0.60
N THR A 23 4.51 24.85 -0.70
CA THR A 23 3.97 25.96 0.10
C THR A 23 4.11 25.68 1.61
N TYR A 24 3.78 24.46 2.04
CA TYR A 24 3.92 24.08 3.45
C TYR A 24 5.37 23.95 3.91
N ASN A 25 6.26 23.49 3.02
CA ASN A 25 7.69 23.43 3.30
C ASN A 25 8.28 24.85 3.50
N GLU A 26 7.91 25.80 2.64
CA GLU A 26 8.25 27.22 2.80
C GLU A 26 7.65 27.81 4.08
N TYR A 27 6.40 27.45 4.41
CA TYR A 27 5.75 27.89 5.64
C TYR A 27 6.51 27.44 6.90
N ILE A 28 6.97 26.19 6.95
CA ILE A 28 7.81 25.69 8.06
C ILE A 28 9.07 26.54 8.16
N ASN A 29 9.81 26.71 7.05
CA ASN A 29 11.07 27.46 7.05
C ASN A 29 10.89 28.92 7.49
N ALA A 30 9.80 29.57 7.09
CA ALA A 30 9.50 30.95 7.47
C ALA A 30 9.02 31.10 8.93
N ASN A 31 8.49 30.05 9.54
CA ASN A 31 7.89 30.07 10.88
C ASN A 31 8.61 29.13 11.87
N ASP A 32 9.87 28.77 11.60
CA ASP A 32 10.57 27.71 12.32
C ASP A 32 10.60 27.90 13.85
N ASN A 33 10.73 29.16 14.30
CA ASN A 33 10.74 29.50 15.74
C ASN A 33 9.34 29.66 16.37
N ARG A 34 8.26 29.59 15.59
CA ARG A 34 6.87 29.87 16.03
C ARG A 34 5.97 28.65 16.02
N LEU A 35 6.37 27.59 15.29
CA LEU A 35 5.64 26.34 15.23
C LEU A 35 6.09 25.39 16.34
N THR A 36 5.15 24.62 16.89
CA THR A 36 5.48 23.53 17.81
C THR A 36 6.05 22.35 17.04
N GLU A 37 6.84 21.50 17.73
CA GLU A 37 7.39 20.28 17.13
C GLU A 37 6.30 19.35 16.58
N GLU A 38 5.15 19.29 17.25
CA GLU A 38 3.99 18.49 16.83
C GLU A 38 3.46 18.97 15.48
N VAL A 39 3.23 20.27 15.33
CA VAL A 39 2.76 20.87 14.08
C VAL A 39 3.77 20.65 12.95
N ARG A 40 5.06 20.83 13.22
CA ARG A 40 6.12 20.58 12.23
C ARG A 40 6.11 19.11 11.80
N THR A 41 5.98 18.19 12.76
CA THR A 41 5.92 16.75 12.52
C THR A 41 4.73 16.39 11.64
N ASP A 42 3.55 16.95 11.94
CA ASP A 42 2.34 16.69 11.17
C ASP A 42 2.43 17.18 9.73
N ILE A 43 2.92 18.42 9.53
CA ILE A 43 3.11 18.97 8.18
C ILE A 43 4.13 18.12 7.41
N ASN A 44 5.27 17.79 8.04
CA ASN A 44 6.30 16.95 7.42
C ASN A 44 5.79 15.54 7.08
N ALA A 45 4.91 14.97 7.91
CA ALA A 45 4.29 13.68 7.61
C ALA A 45 3.45 13.76 6.33
N VAL A 46 2.61 14.80 6.17
CA VAL A 46 1.81 15.00 4.95
C VAL A 46 2.70 15.23 3.72
N ILE A 47 3.75 16.06 3.84
CA ILE A 47 4.74 16.26 2.76
C ILE A 47 5.43 14.94 2.39
N GLY A 48 5.79 14.12 3.39
CA GLY A 48 6.37 12.79 3.21
C GLY A 48 5.45 11.87 2.42
N GLU A 49 4.16 11.83 2.76
CA GLU A 49 3.16 11.05 2.04
C GLU A 49 3.00 11.50 0.58
N VAL A 50 3.00 12.80 0.30
CA VAL A 50 2.98 13.34 -1.07
C VAL A 50 4.18 12.83 -1.85
N ASN A 51 5.38 12.91 -1.25
CA ASN A 51 6.62 12.46 -1.88
C ASN A 51 6.61 10.96 -2.18
N LEU A 52 6.08 10.14 -1.26
CA LEU A 52 5.92 8.71 -1.46
C LEU A 52 4.90 8.41 -2.57
N LEU A 53 3.79 9.15 -2.62
CA LEU A 53 2.78 9.01 -3.66
C LEU A 53 3.34 9.33 -5.05
N LEU A 54 4.05 10.46 -5.17
CA LEU A 54 4.73 10.91 -6.40
C LEU A 54 5.77 9.90 -6.89
N ARG A 55 6.68 9.47 -6.01
CA ARG A 55 7.78 8.56 -6.36
C ARG A 55 7.34 7.09 -6.50
N GLY A 56 6.15 6.76 -5.98
CA GLY A 56 5.56 5.43 -5.97
C GLY A 56 4.46 5.28 -7.02
N LYS A 57 3.20 5.39 -6.58
CA LYS A 57 2.04 5.04 -7.41
C LYS A 57 1.85 5.95 -8.62
N LEU A 58 2.12 7.25 -8.50
CA LEU A 58 1.98 8.17 -9.64
C LEU A 58 3.05 7.92 -10.70
N LYS A 59 4.31 7.69 -10.29
CA LYS A 59 5.38 7.25 -11.21
C LYS A 59 5.03 5.94 -11.94
N GLN A 60 4.48 4.95 -11.23
CA GLN A 60 4.02 3.70 -11.85
C GLN A 60 2.92 3.96 -12.88
N PHE A 61 1.90 4.75 -12.53
CA PHE A 61 0.80 5.06 -13.43
C PHE A 61 1.27 5.81 -14.69
N ARG A 62 2.18 6.78 -14.53
CA ARG A 62 2.79 7.51 -15.65
C ARG A 62 3.46 6.55 -16.64
N GLY A 63 4.22 5.57 -16.13
CA GLY A 63 4.87 4.56 -16.97
C GLY A 63 3.86 3.73 -17.78
N LEU A 64 2.75 3.31 -17.15
CA LEU A 64 1.68 2.59 -17.86
C LEU A 64 1.04 3.45 -18.95
N CYS A 65 0.76 4.73 -18.66
CA CYS A 65 0.20 5.63 -19.65
C CYS A 65 1.15 5.86 -20.82
N GLN A 66 2.46 6.02 -20.56
CA GLN A 66 3.48 6.16 -21.60
C GLN A 66 3.60 4.90 -22.46
N ALA A 67 3.57 3.71 -21.85
CA ALA A 67 3.58 2.44 -22.59
C ALA A 67 2.35 2.29 -23.50
N ASN A 68 1.17 2.66 -23.02
CA ASN A 68 -0.07 2.70 -23.82
C ASN A 68 0.02 3.67 -25.02
N VAL A 69 0.62 4.86 -24.82
CA VAL A 69 0.78 5.86 -25.89
C VAL A 69 1.81 5.44 -26.93
N THR A 70 2.99 4.99 -26.49
CA THR A 70 4.12 4.65 -27.37
C THR A 70 3.91 3.30 -28.07
N LYS A 71 3.09 2.41 -27.50
CA LYS A 71 2.87 1.04 -28.00
C LYS A 71 4.19 0.29 -28.22
N SER A 72 5.16 0.49 -27.33
CA SER A 72 6.51 -0.11 -27.47
C SER A 72 6.40 -1.63 -27.50
N THR A 73 7.08 -2.26 -28.46
CA THR A 73 7.00 -3.71 -28.74
C THR A 73 8.19 -4.49 -28.18
N ASP A 74 8.77 -4.06 -27.07
CA ASP A 74 9.98 -4.66 -26.47
C ASP A 74 9.69 -5.96 -25.69
N GLY A 75 8.66 -6.72 -26.11
CA GLY A 75 8.24 -7.97 -25.48
C GLY A 75 7.35 -7.81 -24.23
N GLU A 76 7.13 -6.59 -23.77
CA GLU A 76 6.23 -6.28 -22.65
C GLU A 76 4.76 -6.18 -23.11
N PRO A 77 3.79 -6.63 -22.29
CA PRO A 77 2.37 -6.43 -22.58
C PRO A 77 2.03 -4.94 -22.68
N ILE A 78 1.37 -4.55 -23.77
CA ILE A 78 0.90 -3.17 -23.96
C ILE A 78 -0.36 -2.95 -23.11
N PRO A 79 -0.37 -1.98 -22.19
CA PRO A 79 -1.55 -1.70 -21.37
C PRO A 79 -2.74 -1.25 -22.22
N LEU A 80 -3.91 -1.81 -21.95
CA LEU A 80 -5.18 -1.41 -22.56
C LEU A 80 -5.74 -0.16 -21.86
N ASP A 81 -6.62 0.57 -22.56
CA ASP A 81 -7.31 1.72 -21.98
C ASP A 81 -8.12 1.34 -20.72
N SER A 82 -8.67 0.13 -20.68
CA SER A 82 -9.35 -0.42 -19.50
C SER A 82 -8.41 -0.65 -18.31
N ASP A 83 -7.16 -1.04 -18.57
CA ASP A 83 -6.17 -1.25 -17.53
C ASP A 83 -5.77 0.08 -16.89
N LEU A 84 -5.68 1.14 -17.71
CA LEU A 84 -5.43 2.49 -17.23
C LEU A 84 -6.58 3.03 -16.40
N GLU A 85 -7.83 2.80 -16.82
CA GLU A 85 -9.01 3.15 -16.04
C GLU A 85 -9.02 2.46 -14.67
N GLY A 86 -8.78 1.15 -14.64
CA GLY A 86 -8.70 0.39 -13.38
C GLY A 86 -7.56 0.87 -12.46
N PHE A 87 -6.39 1.21 -13.03
CA PHE A 87 -5.29 1.75 -12.23
C PHE A 87 -5.62 3.15 -11.69
N TRP A 88 -6.30 3.98 -12.49
CA TRP A 88 -6.74 5.31 -12.08
C TRP A 88 -7.75 5.27 -10.94
N ASP A 89 -8.71 4.35 -10.98
CA ASP A 89 -9.72 4.18 -9.93
C ASP A 89 -9.10 3.82 -8.57
N ILE A 90 -7.92 3.22 -8.57
CA ILE A 90 -7.16 2.94 -7.35
C ILE A 90 -6.24 4.11 -6.97
N THR A 91 -5.70 4.82 -7.97
CA THR A 91 -4.70 5.88 -7.77
C THR A 91 -5.33 7.20 -7.35
N TYR A 92 -6.43 7.61 -7.97
CA TYR A 92 -7.09 8.88 -7.68
C TYR A 92 -7.53 9.00 -6.21
N PRO A 93 -8.12 7.97 -5.57
CA PRO A 93 -8.41 8.03 -4.14
C PRO A 93 -7.19 8.30 -3.24
N LEU A 94 -5.98 7.90 -3.66
CA LEU A 94 -4.76 8.21 -2.90
C LEU A 94 -4.40 9.70 -3.02
N ILE A 95 -4.58 10.28 -4.21
CA ILE A 95 -4.40 11.72 -4.44
C ILE A 95 -5.42 12.51 -3.61
N ASP A 96 -6.69 12.09 -3.65
CA ASP A 96 -7.78 12.75 -2.93
C ASP A 96 -7.57 12.72 -1.40
N LYS A 97 -7.10 11.60 -0.86
CA LYS A 97 -6.71 11.49 0.57
C LYS A 97 -5.63 12.49 0.96
N VAL A 98 -4.62 12.70 0.11
CA VAL A 98 -3.56 13.67 0.39
C VAL A 98 -4.09 15.11 0.31
N LYS A 99 -4.97 15.40 -0.65
CA LYS A 99 -5.67 16.71 -0.72
C LYS A 99 -6.49 16.98 0.53
N GLU A 100 -7.22 15.98 1.02
CA GLU A 100 -8.00 16.09 2.26
C GLU A 100 -7.08 16.41 3.46
N LYS A 101 -5.90 15.79 3.54
CA LYS A 101 -4.90 16.11 4.57
C LYS A 101 -4.44 17.56 4.50
N PHE A 102 -4.22 18.09 3.30
CA PHE A 102 -3.91 19.51 3.15
C PHE A 102 -5.08 20.42 3.55
N THR A 103 -6.32 20.05 3.24
CA THR A 103 -7.49 20.81 3.73
C THR A 103 -7.56 20.84 5.25
N LYS A 104 -7.21 19.74 5.92
CA LYS A 104 -7.13 19.69 7.40
C LYS A 104 -6.01 20.58 7.94
N LEU A 105 -4.84 20.58 7.30
CA LEU A 105 -3.76 21.50 7.64
C LEU A 105 -4.18 22.96 7.45
N ASP A 106 -4.88 23.29 6.36
CA ASP A 106 -5.34 24.66 6.08
C ASP A 106 -6.31 25.14 7.18
N ALA A 107 -7.24 24.27 7.60
CA ALA A 107 -8.18 24.56 8.68
C ALA A 107 -7.46 24.73 10.04
N ARG A 108 -6.45 23.91 10.33
CA ARG A 108 -5.66 24.01 11.57
C ARG A 108 -4.82 25.29 11.56
N GLN A 109 -4.19 25.64 10.43
CA GLN A 109 -3.44 26.87 10.25
C GLN A 109 -4.32 28.12 10.44
N ALA A 110 -5.55 28.12 9.90
CA ALA A 110 -6.50 29.22 10.08
C ALA A 110 -6.89 29.45 11.56
N LYS A 111 -6.84 28.40 12.38
CA LYS A 111 -7.02 28.44 13.84
C LYS A 111 -5.72 28.62 14.61
N GLN A 112 -4.66 29.12 13.96
CA GLN A 112 -3.34 29.31 14.56
C GLN A 112 -2.78 28.04 15.22
N TRP A 113 -2.98 26.91 14.56
CA TRP A 113 -2.53 25.59 15.02
C TRP A 113 -3.15 25.12 16.33
N ALA A 114 -4.30 25.67 16.73
CA ALA A 114 -5.06 25.18 17.87
C ALA A 114 -5.25 23.65 17.78
N PRO A 115 -5.21 22.92 18.92
CA PRO A 115 -5.54 21.51 18.95
C PRO A 115 -6.87 21.27 18.24
N ILE A 116 -6.90 20.27 17.37
CA ILE A 116 -8.16 19.82 16.79
C ILE A 116 -8.95 19.25 17.98
N GLU A 117 -10.11 19.82 18.29
CA GLU A 117 -11.02 19.23 19.27
C GLU A 117 -11.20 17.76 18.90
N GLU A 118 -10.69 16.87 19.74
CA GLU A 118 -10.76 15.44 19.51
C GLU A 118 -12.22 15.05 19.39
N TYR A 119 -12.51 14.23 18.37
CA TYR A 119 -13.80 13.58 18.20
C TYR A 119 -14.19 12.87 19.51
N ASP A 120 -15.23 13.36 20.20
CA ASP A 120 -15.84 12.64 21.32
C ASP A 120 -16.56 11.41 20.76
N PRO A 121 -16.15 10.18 21.12
CA PRO A 121 -16.80 8.95 20.67
C PRO A 121 -18.29 8.84 21.04
N ASN A 122 -18.79 9.70 21.95
CA ASN A 122 -20.17 9.71 22.42
C ASN A 122 -21.11 10.64 21.62
N ASP A 123 -20.61 11.49 20.71
CA ASP A 123 -21.47 12.33 19.88
C ASP A 123 -21.91 11.59 18.60
N ILE A 124 -23.10 10.99 18.68
CA ILE A 124 -23.71 10.14 17.65
C ILE A 124 -24.02 10.94 16.36
N ASN A 125 -24.12 12.27 16.43
CA ASN A 125 -24.55 13.10 15.32
C ASN A 125 -23.42 13.50 14.35
N ASN A 126 -22.16 13.36 14.76
CA ASN A 126 -21.02 13.86 13.98
C ASN A 126 -20.05 12.76 13.52
N ARG A 127 -20.48 11.49 13.50
CA ARG A 127 -19.67 10.39 12.96
C ARG A 127 -19.37 10.64 11.48
N PRO A 128 -18.11 10.84 11.08
CA PRO A 128 -17.73 10.58 9.70
C PRO A 128 -17.94 9.08 9.48
N ARG A 129 -18.76 8.71 8.50
CA ARG A 129 -18.86 7.31 8.05
C ARG A 129 -17.51 6.95 7.45
N ILE A 130 -16.59 6.46 8.27
CA ILE A 130 -15.40 5.76 7.80
C ILE A 130 -15.92 4.46 7.17
N ILE A 131 -16.15 4.48 5.86
CA ILE A 131 -16.35 3.26 5.08
C ILE A 131 -14.97 2.60 4.99
N ASP A 132 -14.57 1.92 6.06
CA ASP A 132 -13.43 0.98 6.06
C ASP A 132 -13.93 -0.46 5.88
N ASP A 133 -14.89 -0.65 4.97
CA ASP A 133 -15.43 -1.98 4.64
C ASP A 133 -14.60 -2.74 3.61
N ARG A 134 -13.41 -2.24 3.21
CA ARG A 134 -12.55 -2.89 2.20
C ARG A 134 -11.17 -3.34 2.67
N LEU A 135 -10.91 -3.41 3.98
CA LEU A 135 -9.74 -4.15 4.51
C LEU A 135 -10.05 -5.34 5.41
N LYS A 136 -11.33 -5.72 5.58
CA LYS A 136 -11.71 -6.95 6.30
C LYS A 136 -12.06 -8.15 5.42
N GLN A 137 -11.95 -8.05 4.08
CA GLN A 137 -12.23 -9.18 3.16
C GLN A 137 -10.98 -9.91 2.63
N LEU A 138 -9.84 -9.81 3.31
CA LEU A 138 -8.71 -10.74 3.10
C LEU A 138 -8.25 -11.42 4.39
N GLN A 139 -9.17 -11.59 5.35
CA GLN A 139 -9.02 -12.65 6.34
C GLN A 139 -9.55 -13.95 5.70
N PRO A 140 -8.86 -15.09 5.81
CA PRO A 140 -9.46 -16.36 5.43
C PRO A 140 -10.75 -16.53 6.23
N GLN A 141 -11.85 -16.69 5.50
CA GLN A 141 -13.20 -16.93 6.02
C GLN A 141 -13.14 -17.98 7.14
N GLN A 142 -13.17 -17.54 8.39
CA GLN A 142 -13.64 -18.38 9.49
C GLN A 142 -15.15 -18.47 9.33
N ASN A 143 -15.56 -19.34 8.40
CA ASN A 143 -16.92 -19.82 8.35
C ASN A 143 -17.27 -20.33 9.75
N LYS A 144 -18.19 -19.62 10.42
CA LYS A 144 -19.03 -20.23 11.45
C LYS A 144 -19.93 -21.23 10.74
N SER A 145 -19.37 -22.38 10.37
CA SER A 145 -20.15 -23.53 9.96
C SER A 145 -20.72 -24.15 11.22
N SER A 146 -22.05 -24.26 11.21
CA SER A 146 -22.81 -25.31 11.86
C SER A 146 -21.97 -26.58 12.09
N LYS A 147 -21.94 -27.05 13.35
CA LYS A 147 -21.36 -28.33 13.76
C LYS A 147 -21.82 -29.45 12.81
N ILE A 148 -20.95 -29.86 11.88
CA ILE A 148 -21.02 -31.16 11.22
C ILE A 148 -20.07 -32.08 12.00
N PRO A 149 -20.53 -33.20 12.58
CA PRO A 149 -19.65 -34.11 13.31
C PRO A 149 -18.70 -34.81 12.33
N ILE A 150 -17.41 -34.48 12.39
CA ILE A 150 -16.35 -35.24 11.71
C ILE A 150 -15.89 -36.35 12.67
N PRO A 151 -15.85 -37.64 12.26
CA PRO A 151 -15.42 -38.72 13.14
C PRO A 151 -13.97 -38.54 13.59
N LYS A 152 -13.74 -38.60 14.90
CA LYS A 152 -12.43 -38.38 15.55
C LYS A 152 -11.31 -39.31 15.05
N ALA A 153 -11.64 -40.44 14.46
CA ALA A 153 -10.68 -41.47 14.00
C ALA A 153 -9.72 -40.96 12.90
N ALA A 154 -10.18 -40.09 11.99
CA ALA A 154 -9.36 -39.67 10.83
C ALA A 154 -8.17 -38.76 11.20
N ASN A 155 -8.21 -38.08 12.35
CA ASN A 155 -7.14 -37.20 12.80
C ASN A 155 -5.97 -37.95 13.44
N ASP A 156 -6.23 -39.09 14.07
CA ASP A 156 -5.20 -39.87 14.74
C ASP A 156 -4.33 -40.63 13.73
N ASP A 157 -4.94 -41.14 12.65
CA ASP A 157 -4.23 -41.81 11.56
C ASP A 157 -3.31 -40.85 10.78
N LEU A 158 -3.77 -39.61 10.53
CA LEU A 158 -2.95 -38.59 9.87
C LEU A 158 -1.76 -38.17 10.77
N LYS A 159 -1.98 -38.03 12.08
CA LYS A 159 -0.91 -37.74 13.04
C LYS A 159 0.11 -38.88 13.10
N LYS A 160 -0.34 -40.13 13.07
CA LYS A 160 0.52 -41.32 13.04
C LYS A 160 1.40 -41.34 11.78
N LEU A 161 0.81 -41.10 10.62
CA LEU A 161 1.52 -41.08 9.34
C LEU A 161 2.63 -40.02 9.31
N ILE A 162 2.36 -38.82 9.83
CA ILE A 162 3.35 -37.73 9.90
C ILE A 162 4.51 -38.11 10.84
N GLN A 163 4.23 -38.75 11.98
CA GLN A 163 5.25 -39.16 12.93
C GLN A 163 6.11 -40.32 12.40
N GLU A 164 5.52 -41.25 11.67
CA GLU A 164 6.21 -42.37 11.04
C GLU A 164 7.16 -41.90 9.92
N ARG A 165 6.71 -40.96 9.07
CA ARG A 165 7.55 -40.27 8.07
C ARG A 165 8.75 -39.57 8.71
N ARG A 166 8.56 -38.89 9.85
CA ARG A 166 9.66 -38.22 10.56
C ARG A 166 10.67 -39.20 11.15
N LYS A 167 10.21 -40.33 11.68
CA LYS A 167 11.11 -41.37 12.22
C LYS A 167 11.88 -42.10 11.12
N ALA A 168 11.26 -42.37 9.97
CA ALA A 168 11.93 -42.97 8.82
C ALA A 168 13.04 -42.07 8.26
N ALA A 169 12.80 -40.75 8.19
CA ALA A 169 13.81 -39.79 7.71
C ALA A 169 15.02 -39.65 8.66
N ALA A 170 14.85 -39.91 9.96
CA ALA A 170 15.93 -39.85 10.94
C ALA A 170 16.86 -41.10 10.88
N ASN A 171 16.44 -42.19 10.22
CA ASN A 171 17.21 -43.44 10.15
C ASN A 171 18.01 -43.61 8.84
N SER A 172 17.97 -42.62 7.93
CA SER A 172 18.72 -42.67 6.66
C SER A 172 20.06 -41.93 6.69
N THR A 173 20.53 -41.49 7.86
CA THR A 173 21.87 -40.89 8.02
C THR A 173 22.89 -41.94 8.46
N ASN A 174 23.20 -42.91 7.60
CA ASN A 174 24.50 -43.59 7.62
C ASN A 174 24.74 -44.43 6.34
N GLN A 175 25.32 -43.82 5.31
CA GLN A 175 26.30 -44.50 4.46
C GLN A 175 27.38 -43.51 4.06
N ASN A 176 28.61 -43.96 4.21
CA ASN A 176 29.86 -43.23 4.13
C ASN A 176 30.30 -42.95 2.68
N HIS A 177 31.07 -41.85 2.53
CA HIS A 177 32.25 -41.64 1.66
C HIS A 177 32.23 -42.15 0.20
N ASP A 178 32.22 -41.22 -0.76
CA ASP A 178 33.43 -40.77 -1.49
C ASP A 178 33.02 -39.76 -2.58
N ILE A 179 33.51 -38.51 -2.50
CA ILE A 179 33.39 -37.52 -3.59
C ILE A 179 34.78 -37.43 -4.25
N GLU A 180 34.97 -38.16 -5.35
CA GLU A 180 36.11 -37.93 -6.24
C GLU A 180 35.97 -36.55 -6.90
N ILE A 181 36.92 -35.65 -6.61
CA ILE A 181 37.05 -34.35 -7.27
C ILE A 181 37.79 -34.58 -8.60
N PHE A 182 37.03 -34.53 -9.70
CA PHE A 182 37.60 -34.57 -11.05
C PHE A 182 38.22 -33.20 -11.39
N VAL A 183 39.55 -33.12 -11.34
CA VAL A 183 40.32 -31.98 -11.87
C VAL A 183 40.56 -32.22 -13.35
N ALA A 184 40.02 -31.35 -14.21
CA ALA A 184 40.25 -31.39 -15.65
C ALA A 184 41.71 -31.02 -16.00
N PRO A 185 42.37 -31.74 -16.92
CA PRO A 185 43.72 -31.39 -17.35
C PRO A 185 43.71 -30.19 -18.33
N LYS A 186 44.83 -29.47 -18.32
CA LYS A 186 45.17 -28.32 -19.17
C LYS A 186 45.22 -28.66 -20.66
#